data_AF-A0A4Q1KH31-F1
#
_entry.id   AF-A0A4Q1KH31-F1
#
_cell.length_a   1.000
_cell.length_b   1.000
_cell.length_c   1.000
_cell.angle_alpha   90.00
_cell.angle_beta   90.00
_cell.angle_gamma   90.00
#
_symmetry.space_group_name_H-M   'P 1'
#
loop_
_entity.id
_entity.type
_entity.pdbx_description
1 polymer ?
#
loop_
_entity_poly.entity_id
_entity_poly.type
_entity_poly.pdbx_seq_one_letter_code
_entity_poly.pdbx_strand_id
1 'polypeptide(L)'
;MDRFFTRIATAVSAAVGQPWAFIVAATSIILWACSGPIFGFSDTWQLVVNTSTTIITFLMVFVIQNSQNRDAAAMQAKLDELIRALDNARNEFIGIEHMTDHELERIRAALEKEAGEGATHEPGSGPGSVIRLIKRF
;
A
#
# COMPACT_ATOMS: atom_id res chain seq x y z
N MET A 1 21.94 2.07 11.61
CA MET A 1 21.41 0.89 10.89
C MET A 1 20.31 1.32 9.91
N ASP A 2 19.36 2.16 10.33
CA ASP A 2 18.20 2.58 9.54
C ASP A 2 18.56 3.16 8.17
N ARG A 3 19.50 4.12 8.09
CA ARG A 3 19.89 4.73 6.79
C ARG A 3 20.47 3.73 5.78
N PHE A 4 21.16 2.70 6.25
CA PHE A 4 21.76 1.68 5.39
C PHE A 4 20.70 0.71 4.88
N PHE A 5 19.84 0.20 5.77
CA PHE A 5 18.70 -0.63 5.41
C PHE A 5 17.74 0.11 4.48
N THR A 6 17.39 1.35 4.79
CA THR A 6 16.53 2.18 3.93
C THR A 6 17.16 2.41 2.56
N ARG A 7 18.48 2.63 2.46
CA ARG A 7 19.16 2.75 1.16
C ARG A 7 19.08 1.46 0.36
N ILE A 8 19.38 0.32 0.97
CA ILE A 8 19.30 -0.99 0.31
C ILE A 8 17.86 -1.27 -0.11
N ALA A 9 16.90 -1.16 0.80
CA ALA A 9 15.49 -1.40 0.51
C ALA A 9 15.00 -0.48 -0.61
N THR A 10 15.36 0.81 -0.61
CA THR A 10 14.98 1.74 -1.69
C THR A 10 15.61 1.34 -3.02
N ALA A 11 16.90 0.96 -3.03
CA ALA A 11 17.59 0.55 -4.25
C ALA A 11 17.02 -0.76 -4.81
N VAL A 12 16.73 -1.73 -3.94
CA VAL A 12 16.12 -3.02 -4.31
C VAL A 12 14.69 -2.81 -4.82
N SER A 13 13.86 -2.03 -4.12
CA SER A 13 12.50 -1.70 -4.57
C SER A 13 12.50 -0.99 -5.92
N ALA A 14 13.42 -0.04 -6.13
CA ALA A 14 13.56 0.66 -7.41
C ALA A 14 14.02 -0.26 -8.53
N ALA A 15 14.94 -1.19 -8.27
CA ALA A 15 15.41 -2.15 -9.26
C ALA A 15 14.33 -3.17 -9.62
N VAL A 16 13.68 -3.79 -8.61
CA VAL A 16 12.66 -4.82 -8.81
C VAL A 16 11.36 -4.27 -9.40
N GLY A 17 11.06 -2.98 -9.19
CA GLY A 17 9.89 -2.30 -9.76
C GLY A 17 10.02 -1.94 -11.24
N GLN A 18 11.19 -2.13 -11.87
CA GLN A 18 11.40 -1.77 -13.28
C GLN A 18 11.07 -2.95 -14.23
N PRO A 19 10.57 -2.67 -15.46
CA PRO A 19 10.22 -3.72 -16.43
C PRO A 19 11.36 -4.70 -16.77
N TRP A 20 12.61 -4.23 -16.75
CA TRP A 20 13.76 -5.11 -17.02
C TRP A 20 13.96 -6.17 -15.93
N ALA A 21 13.60 -5.89 -14.67
CA ALA A 21 13.72 -6.86 -13.59
C ALA A 21 12.76 -8.04 -13.80
N PHE A 22 11.57 -7.78 -14.34
CA PHE A 22 10.64 -8.83 -14.76
C PHE A 22 11.25 -9.71 -15.86
N ILE A 23 11.87 -9.10 -16.88
CA ILE A 23 12.53 -9.84 -17.96
C ILE A 23 13.65 -10.73 -17.42
N VAL A 24 14.48 -10.20 -16.50
CA VAL A 24 15.56 -10.96 -15.87
C VAL A 24 15.01 -12.12 -15.02
N ALA A 25 13.96 -11.88 -14.23
CA ALA A 25 13.31 -12.91 -13.43
C ALA A 25 12.70 -14.01 -14.31
N ALA A 26 11.95 -13.64 -15.34
CA ALA A 26 11.35 -14.58 -16.29
C ALA A 26 12.41 -15.41 -17.02
N THR A 27 13.49 -14.77 -17.48
CA THR A 27 14.62 -15.44 -18.14
C THR A 27 15.29 -16.43 -17.18
N SER A 28 15.48 -16.05 -15.91
CA SER A 28 16.05 -16.92 -14.89
C SER A 28 15.20 -18.17 -14.65
N ILE A 29 13.87 -18.04 -14.62
CA ILE A 29 12.94 -19.17 -14.51
C ILE A 29 13.02 -20.06 -15.75
N ILE A 30 13.09 -19.49 -16.94
CA ILE A 30 13.23 -20.26 -18.19
C ILE A 30 14.54 -21.06 -18.19
N LEU A 31 15.67 -20.42 -17.83
CA LEU A 31 16.97 -21.09 -17.74
C LEU A 31 16.96 -22.23 -16.71
N TRP A 32 16.34 -21.99 -15.54
CA TRP A 32 16.13 -23.04 -14.55
C TRP A 32 15.30 -24.20 -15.13
N ALA A 33 14.16 -23.93 -15.77
CA ALA A 33 13.33 -24.96 -16.39
C ALA A 33 14.08 -25.76 -17.48
N CYS A 34 14.86 -25.08 -18.32
CA CYS A 34 15.70 -25.71 -19.34
C CYS A 34 16.84 -26.56 -18.77
N SER A 35 17.29 -26.28 -17.54
CA SER A 35 18.27 -27.13 -16.85
C SER A 35 17.65 -28.42 -16.30
N GLY A 36 16.32 -28.48 -16.12
CA GLY A 36 15.60 -29.63 -15.57
C GLY A 36 15.91 -30.98 -16.23
N PRO A 37 15.89 -31.10 -17.58
CA PRO A 37 16.25 -32.33 -18.29
C PRO A 37 17.69 -32.82 -18.01
N ILE A 38 18.65 -31.91 -17.81
CA ILE A 38 20.05 -32.26 -17.50
C ILE A 38 20.14 -32.89 -16.11
N PHE A 39 19.32 -32.40 -15.16
CA PHE A 39 19.28 -32.87 -13.78
C PHE A 39 18.18 -33.92 -13.53
N GLY A 40 17.55 -34.45 -14.58
CA GLY A 40 16.48 -35.44 -14.48
C GLY A 40 15.28 -35.00 -13.64
N PHE A 41 15.03 -33.69 -13.55
CA PHE A 41 14.01 -33.09 -12.68
C PHE A 41 14.09 -33.55 -11.21
N SER A 42 15.31 -33.77 -10.70
CA SER A 42 15.59 -34.27 -9.35
C SER A 42 14.98 -33.42 -8.22
N ASP A 43 14.78 -34.04 -7.06
CA ASP A 43 14.33 -33.37 -5.85
C ASP A 43 15.26 -32.23 -5.44
N THR A 44 16.58 -32.39 -5.59
CA THR A 44 17.55 -31.33 -5.31
C THR A 44 17.38 -30.14 -6.24
N TRP A 45 17.11 -30.37 -7.52
CA TRP A 45 16.86 -29.31 -8.51
C TRP A 45 15.60 -28.50 -8.18
N GLN A 46 14.53 -29.16 -7.73
CA GLN A 46 13.31 -28.50 -7.26
C GLN A 46 13.53 -27.77 -5.92
N LEU A 47 14.24 -28.41 -4.99
CA LEU A 47 14.52 -27.87 -3.66
C LEU A 47 15.29 -26.55 -3.75
N VAL A 48 16.29 -26.46 -4.63
CA VAL A 48 17.11 -25.24 -4.79
C VAL A 48 16.24 -24.05 -5.20
N VAL A 49 15.37 -24.19 -6.21
CA VAL A 49 14.52 -23.07 -6.65
C VAL A 49 13.48 -22.68 -5.61
N ASN A 50 12.89 -23.68 -4.95
CA ASN A 50 11.84 -23.46 -3.95
C ASN A 50 12.41 -22.75 -2.73
N THR A 51 13.53 -23.24 -2.22
CA THR A 51 14.24 -22.66 -1.07
C THR A 51 14.70 -21.23 -1.38
N SER A 52 15.30 -21.01 -2.56
CA SER A 52 15.77 -19.69 -2.97
C SER A 52 14.62 -18.69 -3.09
N THR A 53 13.53 -19.07 -3.75
CA THR A 53 12.35 -18.21 -3.93
C THR A 53 11.71 -17.88 -2.59
N THR A 54 11.64 -18.84 -1.67
CA THR A 54 11.09 -18.64 -0.33
C THR A 54 11.90 -17.62 0.47
N ILE A 55 13.23 -17.76 0.49
CA ILE A 55 14.13 -16.81 1.16
C ILE A 55 13.99 -15.42 0.53
N ILE A 56 14.02 -15.31 -0.80
CA ILE A 56 13.86 -14.04 -1.51
C ILE A 56 12.52 -13.40 -1.15
N THR A 57 11.43 -14.17 -1.16
CA THR A 57 10.09 -13.68 -0.83
C THR A 57 10.02 -13.19 0.61
N PHE A 58 10.59 -13.94 1.56
CA PHE A 58 10.66 -13.53 2.96
C PHE A 58 11.40 -12.20 3.13
N LEU A 59 12.56 -12.03 2.50
CA LEU A 59 13.30 -10.77 2.50
C LEU A 59 12.52 -9.64 1.80
N MET A 60 11.83 -9.97 0.70
CA MET A 60 11.03 -9.02 -0.07
C MET A 60 9.88 -8.44 0.77
N VAL A 61 9.27 -9.22 1.66
CA VAL A 61 8.24 -8.70 2.59
C VAL A 61 8.79 -7.53 3.40
N PHE A 62 9.99 -7.63 3.98
CA PHE A 62 10.59 -6.53 4.74
C PHE A 62 10.93 -5.33 3.86
N VAL A 63 11.44 -5.57 2.64
CA VAL A 63 11.75 -4.51 1.68
C VAL A 63 10.48 -3.75 1.29
N ILE A 64 9.42 -4.48 0.95
CA ILE A 64 8.10 -3.93 0.61
C ILE A 64 7.54 -3.16 1.80
N GLN A 65 7.52 -3.74 3.01
CA GLN A 65 7.02 -3.07 4.21
C GLN A 65 7.79 -1.78 4.51
N ASN A 66 9.11 -1.77 4.35
CA ASN A 66 9.90 -0.55 4.53
C ASN A 66 9.56 0.53 3.49
N SER A 67 9.40 0.14 2.21
CA SER A 67 9.00 1.09 1.17
C SER A 67 7.59 1.61 1.43
N GLN A 68 6.65 0.73 1.73
CA GLN A 68 5.25 1.07 2.01
C GLN A 68 5.12 1.96 3.25
N ASN A 69 5.85 1.67 4.32
CA ASN A 69 5.85 2.50 5.53
C ASN A 69 6.35 3.91 5.26
N ARG A 70 7.43 4.04 4.46
CA ARG A 70 7.95 5.35 4.07
C ARG A 70 6.97 6.11 3.17
N ASP A 71 6.39 5.44 2.20
CA ASP A 71 5.44 6.06 1.26
C ASP A 71 4.15 6.47 1.99
N ALA A 72 3.67 5.68 2.95
CA ALA A 72 2.54 6.02 3.82
C ALA A 72 2.82 7.29 4.65
N ALA A 73 3.98 7.37 5.32
CA ALA A 73 4.36 8.54 6.09
C ALA A 73 4.50 9.80 5.22
N ALA A 74 5.04 9.66 4.00
CA ALA A 74 5.13 10.78 3.06
C ALA A 74 3.74 11.23 2.55
N MET A 75 2.80 10.29 2.38
CA MET A 75 1.42 10.61 2.03
C MET A 75 0.70 11.33 3.18
N GLN A 76 0.85 10.87 4.42
CA GLN A 76 0.31 11.52 5.62
C GLN A 76 0.81 12.97 5.73
N ALA A 77 2.13 13.20 5.65
CA ALA A 77 2.70 14.55 5.73
C ALA A 77 2.19 15.50 4.63
N LYS A 78 1.95 14.99 3.41
CA LYS A 78 1.35 15.78 2.32
C LYS A 78 -0.11 16.12 2.60
N LEU A 79 -0.89 15.19 3.15
CA LEU A 79 -2.29 15.42 3.53
C LEU A 79 -2.39 16.42 4.68
N ASP A 80 -1.53 16.30 5.68
CA ASP A 80 -1.45 17.24 6.79
C ASP A 80 -1.19 18.67 6.31
N GLU A 81 -0.28 18.84 5.34
CA GLU A 81 -0.01 20.15 4.74
C GLU A 81 -1.23 20.68 3.97
N LEU A 82 -1.96 19.83 3.25
CA LEU A 82 -3.19 20.23 2.55
C LEU A 82 -4.31 20.63 3.51
N ILE A 83 -4.48 19.91 4.63
CA ILE A 83 -5.44 20.26 5.68
C ILE A 83 -5.05 21.60 6.30
N ARG A 84 -3.78 21.76 6.67
CA ARG A 84 -3.25 22.99 7.26
C ARG A 84 -3.41 24.22 6.36
N ALA A 85 -3.34 24.04 5.05
CA ALA A 85 -3.43 25.12 4.07
C ALA A 85 -4.87 25.51 3.68
N LEU A 86 -5.88 24.71 4.03
CA LEU A 86 -7.28 24.93 3.66
C LEU A 86 -8.07 25.54 4.83
N ASP A 87 -8.57 26.77 4.65
CA ASP A 87 -9.23 27.55 5.71
C ASP A 87 -10.44 26.86 6.38
N ASN A 88 -11.14 25.97 5.67
CA ASN A 88 -12.31 25.24 6.16
C ASN A 88 -12.00 23.78 6.54
N ALA A 89 -10.74 23.36 6.53
CA ALA A 89 -10.37 22.02 6.96
C ALA A 89 -10.25 21.95 8.48
N ARG A 90 -10.59 20.79 9.05
CA ARG A 90 -10.47 20.55 10.49
C ARG A 90 -9.04 20.11 10.81
N ASN A 91 -8.26 20.98 11.45
CA ASN A 91 -6.89 20.69 11.85
C ASN A 91 -6.77 19.51 12.85
N GLU A 92 -7.86 19.10 13.49
CA GLU A 92 -7.88 17.91 14.37
C GLU A 92 -7.58 16.59 13.64
N PHE A 93 -7.66 16.57 12.30
CA PHE A 93 -7.31 15.41 11.48
C PHE A 93 -5.81 15.28 11.18
N ILE A 94 -5.02 16.30 11.50
CA ILE A 94 -3.57 16.29 11.31
C ILE A 94 -2.94 15.31 12.32
N GLY A 95 -2.16 14.35 11.83
CA GLY A 95 -1.49 13.35 12.67
C GLY A 95 -2.41 12.32 13.34
N ILE A 96 -3.62 12.12 12.80
CA ILE A 96 -4.63 11.20 13.34
C ILE A 96 -4.14 9.74 13.40
N GLU A 97 -3.15 9.37 12.58
CA GLU A 97 -2.50 8.05 12.56
C GLU A 97 -1.70 7.72 13.83
N HIS A 98 -1.39 8.71 14.66
CA HIS A 98 -0.69 8.52 15.94
C HIS A 98 -1.66 8.32 17.10
N MET A 99 -2.96 8.46 16.88
CA MET A 99 -3.99 8.30 17.89
C MET A 99 -4.25 6.83 18.18
N THR A 100 -4.72 6.55 19.39
CA THR A 100 -5.18 5.21 19.75
C THR A 100 -6.48 4.86 19.00
N ASP A 101 -6.76 3.57 18.83
CA ASP A 101 -7.98 3.10 18.18
C ASP A 101 -9.25 3.70 18.82
N HIS A 102 -9.28 3.81 20.15
CA HIS A 102 -10.38 4.42 20.89
C HIS A 102 -10.56 5.91 20.58
N GLU A 103 -9.47 6.67 20.43
CA GLU A 103 -9.55 8.08 20.10
C GLU A 103 -9.97 8.30 18.64
N LEU A 104 -9.48 7.46 17.72
CA LEU A 104 -9.90 7.46 16.32
C LEU A 104 -11.40 7.13 16.18
N GLU A 105 -11.90 6.16 16.95
CA GLU A 105 -13.32 5.80 16.98
C GLU A 105 -14.19 6.95 17.50
N ARG A 106 -13.71 7.71 18.48
CA ARG A 106 -14.41 8.92 18.96
C ARG A 106 -14.53 9.99 17.89
N ILE A 107 -13.48 10.23 17.11
CA ILE A 107 -13.51 11.19 15.99
C ILE A 107 -14.48 10.70 14.90
N ARG A 108 -14.44 9.41 14.55
CA ARG A 108 -15.37 8.82 13.57
C ARG A 108 -16.82 8.93 14.03
N ALA A 109 -17.11 8.63 15.30
CA ALA A 109 -18.45 8.75 15.85
C ALA A 109 -18.95 10.22 15.86
N ALA A 110 -18.07 11.18 16.15
CA ALA A 110 -18.41 12.60 16.06
C ALA A 110 -18.74 13.02 14.61
N LEU A 111 -17.97 12.56 13.63
CA LEU A 111 -18.24 12.78 12.21
C LEU A 111 -19.56 12.19 11.74
N GLU A 112 -19.83 10.93 12.09
CA GLU A 112 -21.07 10.25 11.71
C GLU A 112 -22.28 10.95 12.31
N LYS A 113 -22.16 11.46 13.54
CA LYS A 113 -23.19 12.26 14.18
C LYS A 113 -23.40 13.59 13.46
N GLU A 114 -22.35 14.34 13.15
CA GLU A 114 -22.44 15.60 12.39
C GLU A 114 -23.04 15.39 10.98
N ALA A 115 -22.63 14.32 10.29
CA ALA A 115 -23.16 13.97 8.97
C ALA A 115 -24.63 13.53 9.04
N GLY A 116 -25.02 12.79 10.08
CA GLY A 116 -26.41 12.39 10.33
C GLY A 116 -27.31 13.55 10.76
N GLU A 117 -26.78 14.50 11.54
CA GLU A 117 -27.48 15.73 11.94
C GLU A 117 -27.61 16.70 10.76
N GLY A 118 -26.59 16.79 9.89
CA GLY A 118 -26.64 17.54 8.63
C GLY A 118 -27.65 16.98 7.61
N ALA A 119 -27.92 15.67 7.62
CA ALA A 119 -29.00 15.06 6.86
C ALA A 119 -30.41 15.41 7.41
N THR A 120 -30.48 15.98 8.62
CA THR A 120 -31.74 16.36 9.30
C THR A 120 -32.04 17.86 9.14
N HIS A 121 -31.18 18.64 8.47
CA HIS A 121 -31.39 20.08 8.21
C HIS A 121 -31.27 20.49 6.72
N GLU A 122 -31.59 19.59 5.79
CA GLU A 122 -32.18 19.96 4.49
C GLU A 122 -33.19 18.88 4.04
N PRO A 123 -34.49 19.20 3.89
CA PRO A 123 -35.44 18.30 3.26
C PRO A 123 -35.23 18.35 1.74
N GLY A 124 -34.18 17.67 1.24
CA GLY A 124 -33.88 17.85 -0.19
C GLY A 124 -32.80 17.02 -0.87
N SER A 125 -32.24 15.93 -0.34
CA SER A 125 -31.46 15.00 -1.17
C SER A 125 -31.23 13.63 -0.52
N GLY A 126 -32.27 12.79 -0.54
CA GLY A 126 -32.12 11.35 -0.25
C GLY A 126 -31.32 10.60 -1.33
N PRO A 127 -31.05 9.29 -1.12
CA PRO A 127 -30.23 8.40 -1.97
C PRO A 127 -30.64 8.26 -3.45
N GLY A 128 -31.67 8.99 -3.89
CA GLY A 128 -32.05 9.14 -5.30
C GLY A 128 -31.18 10.13 -6.10
N SER A 129 -30.25 10.89 -5.50
CA SER A 129 -29.34 11.77 -6.24
C SER A 129 -28.27 10.99 -7.03
N VAL A 130 -27.66 9.98 -6.40
CA VAL A 130 -26.65 9.11 -7.03
C VAL A 130 -27.28 8.23 -8.12
N ILE A 131 -28.47 7.68 -7.86
CA ILE A 131 -29.23 6.90 -8.86
C ILE A 131 -29.67 7.77 -10.05
N ARG A 132 -29.96 9.07 -9.83
CA ARG A 132 -30.27 10.02 -10.91
C ARG A 132 -29.05 10.42 -11.74
N LEU A 133 -27.86 10.48 -11.15
CA LEU A 133 -26.61 10.73 -11.86
C LEU A 133 -26.24 9.56 -12.79
N ILE A 134 -26.44 8.32 -12.34
CA ILE A 134 -26.17 7.12 -13.15
C ILE A 134 -27.15 6.98 -14.31
N LYS A 135 -28.41 7.40 -14.16
CA LYS A 135 -29.41 7.37 -15.26
C LYS A 135 -29.28 8.49 -16.30
N ARG A 136 -28.37 9.44 -16.10
CA ARG A 136 -28.18 10.59 -17.02
C ARG A 136 -27.08 10.35 -18.06
N PHE A 137 -26.36 9.24 -17.94
CA PHE A 137 -25.48 8.67 -18.97
C PHE A 137 -26.06 7.33 -19.43
#